data_AF-A0A9X0CWU2-F1
#
_entry.id   AF-A0A9X0CWU2-F1
#
_cell.length_a   1.000
_cell.length_b   1.000
_cell.length_c   1.000
_cell.angle_alpha   90.00
_cell.angle_beta   90.00
_cell.angle_gamma   90.00
#
_symmetry.space_group_name_H-M   'P 1'
#
loop_
_entity.id
_entity.type
_entity.pdbx_description
1 polymer ?
#
loop_
_entity_poly.entity_id
_entity_poly.type
_entity_poly.pdbx_seq_one_letter_code
_entity_poly.pdbx_strand_id
1 'polypeptide(L)'
;MEKMSDGSNVFRNSRLEEREAKKFEADRQQRREKLFLKIQDEFEHECQQPDTERRRSARFRRHSFSSRDLKDLHDGKEIYEALNQASDPDAVKECLDERQLRALEEYRRLSQERKFAELQSKFERVWKEQEEDHELQRNVVPLLKVRIADYLCQGQARQNAVLSIWRPSEEVMHLLSEGSRLRIYHLTAVGVRFRQGASELQLSATRTTRYEELPSDPDVKRMVYVPRQVCCFDELRCVSSQPCSEVDLVGLVVFCSPLCYFSSSSSSVHTVYLSDQERNLVTVKFWGGLKAVAVEDLVKPRSFISCSNLIVRPDDRLQCPSLTFTELSTLTLKPREPYLRTALNHLQQSIPDLNVFMCRIQQTLNAILRPNRASPDPSVDVKVNTVRVYGRSSDTAPAWEQNTDSTLGKQPWDVTNASDSTGKENCSSFSDQEYRVQSASCNDHVVSNKSRVSSFEESADLATPSASTRTTSKRKLLDSFAEPPPLSPLPSSIPASVRKKFKRPRQVGSPVHLEQ
;
A
#
# COMPACT_ATOMS: atom_id res chain seq x y z
N MET A 1 4.45 7.07 -13.41
CA MET A 1 3.16 7.53 -13.95
C MET A 1 2.46 6.31 -14.50
N GLU A 2 1.20 6.09 -14.14
CA GLU A 2 0.39 5.01 -14.70
C GLU A 2 -0.73 5.61 -15.55
N LYS A 3 -0.91 5.09 -16.77
CA LYS A 3 -2.05 5.42 -17.61
C LYS A 3 -3.18 4.45 -17.31
N MET A 4 -4.29 4.98 -16.85
CA MET A 4 -5.48 4.22 -16.50
C MET A 4 -6.30 3.91 -17.77
N SER A 5 -7.19 2.92 -17.71
CA SER A 5 -8.06 2.52 -18.83
C SER A 5 -9.05 3.62 -19.25
N ASP A 6 -9.42 4.51 -18.33
CA ASP A 6 -10.26 5.69 -18.58
C ASP A 6 -9.51 6.85 -19.25
N GLY A 7 -8.21 6.68 -19.54
CA GLY A 7 -7.35 7.68 -20.15
C GLY A 7 -6.72 8.68 -19.18
N SER A 8 -7.05 8.62 -17.87
CA SER A 8 -6.43 9.44 -16.84
C SER A 8 -5.00 8.99 -16.53
N ASN A 9 -4.20 9.89 -15.95
CA ASN A 9 -2.82 9.60 -15.56
C ASN A 9 -2.64 9.75 -14.05
N VAL A 10 -2.04 8.75 -13.41
CA VAL A 10 -1.74 8.76 -11.97
C VAL A 10 -0.23 8.87 -11.76
N PHE A 11 0.20 9.85 -10.96
CA PHE A 11 1.60 10.01 -10.57
C PHE A 11 1.80 9.44 -9.17
N ARG A 12 2.80 8.57 -9.03
CA ARG A 12 3.18 7.93 -7.76
C ARG A 12 4.66 8.11 -7.52
N ASN A 13 5.04 8.34 -6.27
CA ASN A 13 6.44 8.26 -5.85
C ASN A 13 6.89 6.79 -5.81
N SER A 14 8.18 6.55 -5.60
CA SER A 14 8.76 5.20 -5.60
C SER A 14 8.10 4.26 -4.58
N ARG A 15 7.85 4.71 -3.34
CA ARG A 15 7.24 3.88 -2.29
C ARG A 15 5.79 3.51 -2.61
N LEU A 16 5.02 4.47 -3.10
CA LEU A 16 3.62 4.25 -3.44
C LEU A 16 3.48 3.34 -4.68
N GLU A 17 4.36 3.49 -5.67
CA GLU A 17 4.39 2.58 -6.81
C GLU A 17 4.81 1.15 -6.41
N GLU A 18 5.80 0.99 -5.52
CA GLU A 18 6.17 -0.35 -5.00
C GLU A 18 5.00 -1.02 -4.27
N ARG A 19 4.24 -0.26 -3.49
CA ARG A 19 3.04 -0.76 -2.80
C ARG A 19 1.98 -1.20 -3.79
N GLU A 20 1.69 -0.38 -4.81
CA GLU A 20 0.69 -0.70 -5.83
C GLU A 20 1.13 -1.88 -6.71
N ALA A 21 2.42 -1.97 -7.06
CA ALA A 21 2.98 -3.10 -7.78
C ALA A 21 2.81 -4.41 -7.00
N LYS A 22 3.13 -4.42 -5.70
CA LYS A 22 2.93 -5.59 -4.83
C LYS A 22 1.46 -5.99 -4.72
N LYS A 23 0.56 -5.01 -4.60
CA LYS A 23 -0.88 -5.25 -4.55
C LYS A 23 -1.36 -5.88 -5.86
N PHE A 24 -0.96 -5.32 -6.99
CA PHE A 24 -1.29 -5.84 -8.30
C PHE A 24 -0.75 -7.25 -8.54
N GLU A 25 0.49 -7.53 -8.14
CA GLU A 25 1.08 -8.88 -8.21
C GLU A 25 0.32 -9.88 -7.34
N ALA A 26 -0.10 -9.48 -6.14
CA ALA A 26 -0.91 -10.32 -5.27
C ALA A 26 -2.30 -10.62 -5.86
N ASP A 27 -2.98 -9.59 -6.39
CA ASP A 27 -4.28 -9.74 -7.05
C ASP A 27 -4.17 -10.62 -8.30
N ARG A 28 -3.12 -10.43 -9.11
CA ARG A 28 -2.83 -11.26 -10.29
C ARG A 28 -2.58 -12.72 -9.90
N GLN A 29 -1.82 -12.96 -8.83
CA GLN A 29 -1.57 -14.30 -8.30
C GLN A 29 -2.87 -14.94 -7.79
N GLN A 30 -3.71 -14.20 -7.07
CA GLN A 30 -4.99 -14.71 -6.57
C GLN A 30 -5.94 -15.09 -7.72
N ARG A 31 -6.00 -14.29 -8.79
CA ARG A 31 -6.76 -14.62 -10.00
C ARG A 31 -6.23 -15.88 -10.67
N ARG A 32 -4.90 -16.04 -10.73
CA ARG A 32 -4.23 -17.22 -11.28
C ARG A 32 -4.62 -18.49 -10.52
N GLU A 33 -4.60 -18.44 -9.19
CA GLU A 33 -4.98 -19.55 -8.31
C GLU A 33 -6.46 -19.92 -8.47
N LYS A 34 -7.34 -18.91 -8.50
CA LYS A 34 -8.78 -19.12 -8.71
C LYS A 34 -9.07 -19.78 -10.06
N LEU A 35 -8.36 -19.35 -11.12
CA LEU A 35 -8.50 -19.96 -12.44
C LEU A 35 -8.02 -21.41 -12.44
N PHE A 36 -6.87 -21.69 -11.81
CA PHE A 36 -6.34 -23.04 -11.72
C PHE A 36 -7.33 -23.99 -11.03
N LEU A 37 -7.88 -23.58 -9.88
CA LEU A 37 -8.88 -24.38 -9.16
C LEU A 37 -10.13 -24.64 -10.00
N LYS A 38 -10.60 -23.63 -10.75
CA LYS A 38 -11.74 -23.79 -11.64
C LYS A 38 -11.45 -24.80 -12.76
N ILE A 39 -10.29 -24.70 -13.40
CA ILE A 39 -9.91 -25.61 -14.50
C ILE A 39 -9.66 -27.02 -13.96
N GLN A 40 -9.10 -27.16 -12.76
CA GLN A 40 -8.93 -28.46 -12.11
C GLN A 40 -10.29 -29.11 -11.83
N ASP A 41 -11.25 -28.39 -11.26
CA ASP A 41 -12.60 -28.89 -10.98
C ASP A 41 -13.31 -29.33 -12.28
N GLU A 42 -13.24 -28.51 -13.33
CA GLU A 42 -13.75 -28.86 -14.67
C GLU A 42 -13.08 -30.12 -15.23
N PHE A 43 -11.76 -30.25 -15.08
CA PHE A 43 -10.99 -31.40 -15.59
C PHE A 43 -11.29 -32.68 -14.81
N GLU A 44 -11.45 -32.60 -13.49
CA GLU A 44 -11.85 -33.74 -12.65
C GLU A 44 -13.26 -34.22 -13.03
N HIS A 45 -14.19 -33.29 -13.29
CA HIS A 45 -15.52 -33.63 -13.79
C HIS A 45 -15.48 -34.26 -15.19
N GLU A 46 -14.71 -33.69 -16.13
CA GLU A 46 -14.47 -34.26 -17.47
C GLU A 46 -13.84 -35.66 -17.42
N CYS A 47 -12.91 -35.91 -16.48
CA CYS A 47 -12.31 -37.24 -16.29
C CYS A 47 -13.27 -38.26 -15.66
N GLN A 48 -14.16 -37.81 -14.77
CA GLN A 48 -15.10 -38.70 -14.07
C GLN A 48 -16.31 -39.09 -14.91
N GLN A 49 -16.74 -38.27 -15.87
CA GLN A 49 -17.88 -38.60 -16.75
C GLN A 49 -17.70 -39.88 -17.60
N PRO A 50 -16.60 -40.06 -18.36
CA PRO A 50 -16.40 -41.28 -19.14
C PRO A 50 -16.20 -42.52 -18.25
N ASP A 51 -15.57 -42.35 -17.07
CA ASP A 51 -15.39 -43.44 -16.11
C ASP A 51 -16.70 -43.84 -15.41
N THR A 52 -17.61 -42.91 -15.13
CA THR A 52 -18.89 -43.24 -14.46
C THR A 52 -19.88 -43.92 -15.40
N GLU A 53 -19.96 -43.52 -16.67
CA GLU A 53 -20.76 -44.22 -17.68
C GLU A 53 -20.18 -45.59 -18.03
N ARG A 54 -18.85 -45.69 -18.20
CA ARG A 54 -18.17 -47.00 -18.36
C ARG A 54 -18.34 -47.89 -17.14
N ARG A 55 -18.22 -47.37 -15.92
CA ARG A 55 -18.43 -48.15 -14.68
C ARG A 55 -19.88 -48.57 -14.49
N ARG A 56 -20.87 -47.74 -14.86
CA ARG A 56 -22.29 -48.14 -14.86
C ARG A 56 -22.55 -49.26 -15.86
N SER A 57 -21.95 -49.19 -17.05
CA SER A 57 -22.05 -50.23 -18.09
C SER A 57 -21.27 -51.51 -17.73
N ALA A 58 -20.10 -51.38 -17.11
CA ALA A 58 -19.25 -52.48 -16.67
C ALA A 58 -19.74 -53.16 -15.38
N ARG A 59 -20.53 -52.48 -14.53
CA ARG A 59 -21.22 -53.12 -13.40
C ARG A 59 -22.13 -54.28 -13.84
N PHE A 60 -22.65 -54.23 -15.06
CA PHE A 60 -23.44 -55.30 -15.67
C PHE A 60 -22.60 -56.35 -16.42
N ARG A 61 -21.27 -56.15 -16.53
CA ARG A 61 -20.30 -57.06 -17.18
C ARG A 61 -19.05 -57.23 -16.30
N ARG A 62 -19.22 -57.64 -15.05
CA ARG A 62 -18.05 -58.01 -14.23
C ARG A 62 -17.52 -59.35 -14.72
N HIS A 63 -16.25 -59.39 -15.11
CA HIS A 63 -15.58 -60.60 -15.56
C HIS A 63 -14.80 -61.24 -14.39
N SER A 64 -14.93 -62.55 -14.23
CA SER A 64 -13.97 -63.33 -13.45
C SER A 64 -12.82 -63.70 -14.38
N PHE A 65 -11.62 -63.21 -14.10
CA PHE A 65 -10.43 -63.55 -14.88
C PHE A 65 -9.87 -64.89 -14.40
N SER A 66 -9.60 -65.82 -15.31
CA SER A 66 -8.87 -67.04 -14.93
C SER A 66 -7.37 -66.75 -14.82
N SER A 67 -6.65 -67.57 -14.04
CA SER A 67 -5.18 -67.46 -13.91
C SER A 67 -4.43 -67.61 -15.26
N ARG A 68 -5.06 -68.20 -16.29
CA ARG A 68 -4.46 -68.29 -17.63
C ARG A 68 -4.64 -66.98 -18.40
N ASP A 69 -5.83 -66.40 -18.36
CA ASP A 69 -6.14 -65.13 -19.04
C ASP A 69 -5.28 -63.98 -18.50
N LEU A 70 -4.96 -64.01 -17.20
CA LEU A 70 -4.08 -63.03 -16.58
C LEU A 70 -2.61 -63.19 -16.98
N LYS A 71 -2.14 -64.39 -17.30
CA LYS A 71 -0.74 -64.64 -17.73
C LYS A 71 -0.47 -64.18 -19.16
N ASP A 72 -1.51 -64.05 -19.97
CA ASP A 72 -1.40 -63.61 -21.36
C ASP A 72 -1.39 -62.07 -21.50
N LEU A 73 -1.74 -61.33 -20.45
CA LEU A 73 -1.73 -59.85 -20.44
C LEU A 73 -0.31 -59.31 -20.20
N HIS A 74 0.25 -58.59 -21.17
CA HIS A 74 1.61 -58.04 -21.05
C HIS A 74 1.66 -56.51 -21.16
N ASP A 75 0.61 -55.88 -21.71
CA ASP A 75 0.51 -54.43 -21.80
C ASP A 75 -0.08 -53.81 -20.52
N GLY A 76 0.58 -52.77 -19.99
CA GLY A 76 0.17 -52.08 -18.77
C GLY A 76 -1.23 -51.46 -18.87
N LYS A 77 -1.66 -51.08 -20.09
CA LYS A 77 -3.01 -50.57 -20.34
C LYS A 77 -4.07 -51.67 -20.21
N GLU A 78 -3.84 -52.83 -20.82
CA GLU A 78 -4.77 -53.97 -20.76
C GLU A 78 -4.90 -54.49 -19.32
N ILE A 79 -3.78 -54.57 -18.59
CA ILE A 79 -3.77 -54.94 -17.17
C ILE A 79 -4.56 -53.91 -16.33
N TYR A 80 -4.42 -52.62 -16.60
CA TYR A 80 -5.18 -51.55 -15.92
C TYR A 80 -6.69 -51.63 -16.20
N GLU A 81 -7.07 -51.95 -17.42
CA GLU A 81 -8.48 -52.14 -17.81
C GLU A 81 -9.07 -53.40 -17.17
N ALA A 82 -8.34 -54.51 -17.14
CA ALA A 82 -8.74 -55.75 -16.47
C ALA A 82 -8.97 -55.51 -14.96
N LEU A 83 -8.05 -54.78 -14.30
CA LEU A 83 -8.19 -54.38 -12.89
C LEU A 83 -9.43 -53.53 -12.61
N ASN A 84 -9.80 -52.63 -13.53
CA ASN A 84 -10.99 -51.77 -13.39
C ASN A 84 -12.31 -52.52 -13.67
N GLN A 85 -12.26 -53.64 -14.39
CA GLN A 85 -13.43 -54.47 -14.74
C GLN A 85 -13.61 -55.69 -13.83
N ALA A 86 -12.59 -56.03 -13.04
CA ALA A 86 -12.60 -57.17 -12.14
C ALA A 86 -13.64 -57.02 -11.02
N SER A 87 -14.26 -58.14 -10.65
CA SER A 87 -15.12 -58.22 -9.46
C SER A 87 -14.35 -58.00 -8.16
N ASP A 88 -13.09 -58.45 -8.13
CA ASP A 88 -12.15 -58.33 -7.02
C ASP A 88 -10.77 -57.87 -7.56
N PRO A 89 -10.49 -56.56 -7.52
CA PRO A 89 -9.25 -55.99 -8.03
C PRO A 89 -8.01 -56.43 -7.23
N ASP A 90 -8.16 -56.69 -5.93
CA ASP A 90 -7.04 -57.02 -5.04
C ASP A 90 -6.57 -58.46 -5.30
N ALA A 91 -7.50 -59.41 -5.47
CA ALA A 91 -7.18 -60.78 -5.87
C ALA A 91 -6.53 -60.86 -7.27
N VAL A 92 -6.97 -60.03 -8.22
CA VAL A 92 -6.34 -59.95 -9.56
C VAL A 92 -4.93 -59.40 -9.45
N LYS A 93 -4.69 -58.40 -8.60
CA LYS A 93 -3.37 -57.79 -8.40
C LYS A 93 -2.37 -58.77 -7.79
N GLU A 94 -2.81 -59.63 -6.86
CA GLU A 94 -1.97 -60.69 -6.27
C GLU A 94 -1.56 -61.77 -7.27
N CYS A 95 -2.31 -61.94 -8.36
CA CYS A 95 -2.03 -62.93 -9.41
C CYS A 95 -1.07 -62.42 -10.50
N LEU A 96 -0.70 -61.13 -10.49
CA LEU A 96 0.21 -60.55 -11.48
C LEU A 96 1.67 -60.87 -11.17
N ASP A 97 2.46 -61.15 -12.20
CA ASP A 97 3.90 -61.31 -12.05
C ASP A 97 4.63 -59.96 -11.95
N GLU A 98 5.94 -60.02 -11.64
CA GLU A 98 6.76 -58.83 -11.42
C GLU A 98 6.94 -57.97 -12.68
N ARG A 99 6.85 -58.56 -13.89
CA ARG A 99 6.97 -57.83 -15.15
C ARG A 99 5.65 -57.10 -15.45
N GLN A 100 4.52 -57.76 -15.22
CA GLN A 100 3.18 -57.22 -15.37
C GLN A 100 2.92 -56.08 -14.37
N LEU A 101 3.36 -56.24 -13.12
CA LEU A 101 3.29 -55.18 -12.11
C LEU A 101 4.09 -53.93 -12.53
N ARG A 102 5.31 -54.11 -13.05
CA ARG A 102 6.11 -52.99 -13.58
C ARG A 102 5.44 -52.30 -14.76
N ALA A 103 4.91 -53.06 -15.72
CA ALA A 103 4.19 -52.51 -16.87
C ALA A 103 2.94 -51.72 -16.44
N LEU A 104 2.19 -52.21 -15.45
CA LEU A 104 1.04 -51.53 -14.86
C LEU A 104 1.43 -50.23 -14.14
N GLU A 105 2.49 -50.26 -13.34
CA GLU A 105 2.99 -49.08 -12.63
C GLU A 105 3.48 -48.00 -13.60
N GLU A 106 4.20 -48.40 -14.66
CA GLU A 106 4.63 -47.50 -15.72
C GLU A 106 3.45 -46.88 -16.46
N TYR A 107 2.44 -47.68 -16.82
CA TYR A 107 1.21 -47.18 -17.43
C TYR A 107 0.48 -46.18 -16.52
N ARG A 108 0.34 -46.50 -15.22
CA ARG A 108 -0.28 -45.60 -14.24
C ARG A 108 0.47 -44.27 -14.13
N ARG A 109 1.81 -44.32 -14.06
CA ARG A 109 2.68 -43.14 -14.05
C ARG A 109 2.48 -42.30 -15.30
N LEU A 110 2.61 -42.89 -16.49
CA LEU A 110 2.44 -42.19 -17.77
C LEU A 110 1.02 -41.62 -17.94
N SER A 111 0.00 -42.33 -17.47
CA SER A 111 -1.39 -41.85 -17.48
C SER A 111 -1.58 -40.64 -16.57
N GLN A 112 -1.00 -40.66 -15.36
CA GLN A 112 -1.01 -39.50 -14.45
C GLN A 112 -0.22 -38.31 -15.02
N GLU A 113 0.96 -38.56 -15.59
CA GLU A 113 1.78 -37.53 -16.25
C GLU A 113 1.03 -36.88 -17.41
N ARG A 114 0.36 -37.68 -18.24
CA ARG A 114 -0.48 -37.19 -19.33
C ARG A 114 -1.63 -36.33 -18.83
N LYS A 115 -2.37 -36.79 -17.81
CA LYS A 115 -3.46 -36.02 -17.18
C LYS A 115 -2.95 -34.70 -16.62
N PHE A 116 -1.80 -34.71 -15.94
CA PHE A 116 -1.18 -33.50 -15.41
C PHE A 116 -0.75 -32.54 -16.53
N ALA A 117 -0.16 -33.06 -17.61
CA ALA A 117 0.25 -32.26 -18.75
C ALA A 117 -0.96 -31.63 -19.48
N GLU A 118 -2.05 -32.37 -19.64
CA GLU A 118 -3.29 -31.88 -20.24
C GLU A 118 -3.93 -30.77 -19.37
N LEU A 119 -4.00 -30.99 -18.05
CA LEU A 119 -4.48 -29.98 -17.11
C LEU A 119 -3.62 -28.71 -17.14
N GLN A 120 -2.29 -28.86 -17.07
CA GLN A 120 -1.36 -27.74 -17.12
C GLN A 120 -1.47 -26.98 -18.45
N SER A 121 -1.56 -27.68 -19.58
CA SER A 121 -1.71 -27.08 -20.90
C SER A 121 -3.05 -26.32 -21.02
N LYS A 122 -4.16 -26.88 -20.52
CA LYS A 122 -5.47 -26.21 -20.48
C LYS A 122 -5.37 -24.92 -19.66
N PHE A 123 -4.72 -24.97 -18.49
CA PHE A 123 -4.49 -23.81 -17.65
C PHE A 123 -3.65 -22.73 -18.33
N GLU A 124 -2.49 -23.09 -18.88
CA GLU A 124 -1.58 -22.13 -19.53
C GLU A 124 -2.24 -21.46 -20.74
N ARG A 125 -3.03 -22.21 -21.51
CA ARG A 125 -3.80 -21.66 -22.63
C ARG A 125 -4.81 -20.62 -22.19
N VAL A 126 -5.69 -20.95 -21.23
CA VAL A 126 -6.73 -20.02 -20.75
C VAL A 126 -6.11 -18.81 -20.05
N TRP A 127 -5.02 -19.01 -19.30
CA TRP A 127 -4.32 -17.90 -18.66
C TRP A 127 -3.70 -16.94 -19.69
N LYS A 128 -3.08 -17.48 -20.76
CA LYS A 128 -2.50 -16.67 -21.83
C LYS A 128 -3.56 -15.86 -22.58
N GLU A 129 -4.71 -16.46 -22.87
CA GLU A 129 -5.87 -15.77 -23.46
C GLU A 129 -6.32 -14.59 -22.58
N GLN A 130 -6.38 -14.76 -21.26
CA GLN A 130 -6.70 -13.66 -20.32
C GLN A 130 -5.61 -12.61 -20.18
N GLU A 131 -4.33 -12.98 -20.40
CA GLU A 131 -3.19 -12.07 -20.28
C GLU A 131 -3.01 -11.17 -21.51
N GLU A 132 -3.47 -11.63 -22.67
CA GLU A 132 -3.56 -10.83 -23.89
C GLU A 132 -4.68 -9.79 -23.80
N ASP A 133 -5.72 -10.04 -22.99
CA ASP A 133 -6.66 -9.00 -22.57
C ASP A 133 -5.94 -8.00 -21.66
N HIS A 134 -5.88 -6.73 -22.13
CA HIS A 134 -5.16 -5.62 -21.49
C HIS A 134 -5.57 -5.34 -20.02
N GLU A 135 -6.61 -6.00 -19.49
CA GLU A 135 -7.04 -5.93 -18.09
C GLU A 135 -6.01 -6.51 -17.11
N LEU A 136 -5.06 -7.34 -17.58
CA LEU A 136 -4.03 -7.97 -16.74
C LEU A 136 -2.66 -7.28 -16.78
N GLN A 137 -2.55 -6.10 -17.42
CA GLN A 137 -1.28 -5.35 -17.46
C GLN A 137 -1.45 -3.90 -17.05
N ARG A 138 -0.53 -3.41 -16.20
CA ARG A 138 -0.46 -2.00 -15.81
C ARG A 138 0.42 -1.23 -16.77
N ASN A 139 -0.08 -0.10 -17.29
CA ASN A 139 0.71 0.78 -18.15
C ASN A 139 1.48 1.82 -17.32
N VAL A 140 2.59 1.39 -16.72
CA VAL A 140 3.44 2.23 -15.88
C VAL A 140 4.66 2.72 -16.65
N VAL A 141 4.90 4.03 -16.62
CA VAL A 141 6.04 4.70 -17.24
C VAL A 141 6.80 5.53 -16.19
N PRO A 142 8.11 5.29 -16.01
CA PRO A 142 8.94 6.12 -15.13
C PRO A 142 9.22 7.48 -15.76
N LEU A 143 9.25 8.50 -14.90
CA LEU A 143 9.49 9.89 -15.26
C LEU A 143 10.53 10.46 -14.29
N LEU A 144 11.63 10.97 -14.83
CA LEU A 144 12.60 11.76 -14.08
C LEU A 144 12.33 13.25 -14.34
N LYS A 145 12.36 14.05 -13.27
CA LYS A 145 12.36 15.51 -13.37
C LYS A 145 13.63 16.06 -12.76
N VAL A 146 14.30 16.93 -13.50
CA VAL A 146 15.51 17.63 -13.05
C VAL A 146 15.35 19.12 -13.25
N ARG A 147 15.85 19.90 -12.30
CA ARG A 147 15.91 21.36 -12.41
C ARG A 147 17.24 21.72 -13.06
N ILE A 148 17.19 22.45 -14.16
CA ILE A 148 18.36 22.93 -14.89
C ILE A 148 18.38 24.46 -14.88
N ALA A 149 19.58 25.01 -14.94
CA ALA A 149 19.81 26.45 -15.06
C ALA A 149 20.77 26.71 -16.22
N ASP A 150 20.67 27.88 -16.82
CA ASP A 150 21.63 28.29 -17.85
C ASP A 150 23.02 28.52 -17.22
N TYR A 151 24.06 28.11 -17.94
CA TYR A 151 25.44 28.20 -17.49
C TYR A 151 26.01 29.62 -17.60
N LEU A 152 25.60 30.39 -18.61
CA LEU A 152 26.29 31.64 -18.97
C LEU A 152 25.70 32.90 -18.33
N CYS A 153 24.60 32.81 -17.55
CA CYS A 153 23.88 33.91 -16.88
C CYS A 153 24.44 35.33 -17.15
N GLN A 154 24.28 35.83 -18.38
CA GLN A 154 24.85 37.10 -18.82
C GLN A 154 23.98 38.26 -18.31
N GLY A 155 24.12 38.60 -17.03
CA GLY A 155 23.47 39.78 -16.44
C GLY A 155 21.94 39.71 -16.30
N GLN A 156 21.31 38.57 -16.63
CA GLN A 156 19.89 38.32 -16.38
C GLN A 156 19.69 37.46 -15.12
N ALA A 157 18.52 37.61 -14.49
CA ALA A 157 18.10 36.77 -13.38
C ALA A 157 18.15 35.28 -13.80
N ARG A 158 18.61 34.41 -12.87
CA ARG A 158 18.76 32.96 -13.10
C ARG A 158 17.46 32.38 -13.67
N GLN A 159 17.47 31.98 -14.93
CA GLN A 159 16.35 31.28 -15.53
C GLN A 159 16.48 29.79 -15.23
N ASN A 160 15.55 29.30 -14.42
CA ASN A 160 15.45 27.89 -14.08
C ASN A 160 14.39 27.23 -14.96
N ALA A 161 14.70 26.05 -15.46
CA ALA A 161 13.76 25.20 -16.18
C ALA A 161 13.65 23.83 -15.52
N VAL A 162 12.49 23.19 -15.65
CA VAL A 162 12.30 21.79 -15.26
C VAL A 162 12.30 20.94 -16.51
N LEU A 163 13.29 20.07 -16.61
CA LEU A 163 13.42 19.08 -17.67
C LEU A 163 12.76 17.76 -17.22
N SER A 164 11.80 17.30 -18.02
CA SER A 164 11.10 16.03 -17.86
C SER A 164 11.67 14.98 -18.83
N ILE A 165 12.10 13.84 -18.29
CA ILE A 165 12.72 12.76 -19.06
C ILE A 165 11.92 11.48 -18.83
N TRP A 166 11.25 11.00 -19.88
CA TRP A 166 10.46 9.79 -19.86
C TRP A 166 11.32 8.57 -20.13
N ARG A 167 11.15 7.49 -19.35
CA ARG A 167 11.93 6.25 -19.49
C ARG A 167 13.44 6.52 -19.56
N PRO A 168 14.00 7.23 -18.55
CA PRO A 168 15.44 7.51 -18.53
C PRO A 168 16.22 6.19 -18.53
N SER A 169 17.24 6.08 -19.38
CA SER A 169 18.19 4.96 -19.33
C SER A 169 19.10 5.11 -18.12
N GLU A 170 19.71 4.00 -17.68
CA GLU A 170 20.68 4.00 -16.59
C GLU A 170 21.87 4.94 -16.89
N GLU A 171 22.35 4.96 -18.13
CA GLU A 171 23.38 5.91 -18.60
C GLU A 171 22.98 7.38 -18.37
N VAL A 172 21.74 7.75 -18.74
CA VAL A 172 21.23 9.11 -18.53
C VAL A 172 21.09 9.42 -17.04
N MET A 173 20.67 8.45 -16.22
CA MET A 173 20.58 8.61 -14.77
C MET A 173 21.96 8.87 -14.14
N HIS A 174 23.02 8.21 -14.61
CA HIS A 174 24.38 8.42 -14.12
C HIS A 174 24.99 9.76 -14.58
N LEU A 175 24.70 10.14 -15.82
CA LEU A 175 25.17 11.40 -16.40
C LEU A 175 24.54 12.62 -15.73
N LEU A 176 23.26 12.53 -15.35
CA LEU A 176 22.53 13.59 -14.67
C LEU A 176 22.84 13.60 -13.17
N SER A 177 23.99 14.17 -12.82
CA SER A 177 24.37 14.44 -11.42
C SER A 177 24.19 15.91 -11.06
N GLU A 178 23.84 16.20 -9.81
CA GLU A 178 23.66 17.59 -9.36
C GLU A 178 24.97 18.38 -9.41
N GLY A 179 24.90 19.61 -9.93
CA GLY A 179 26.08 20.46 -10.11
C GLY A 179 26.99 20.06 -11.28
N SER A 180 26.60 19.09 -12.11
CA SER A 180 27.26 18.81 -13.38
C SER A 180 26.86 19.85 -14.44
N ARG A 181 27.74 20.05 -15.43
CA ARG A 181 27.47 20.88 -16.59
C ARG A 181 27.24 19.99 -17.79
N LEU A 182 26.07 20.14 -18.40
CA LEU A 182 25.66 19.36 -19.55
C LEU A 182 25.21 20.29 -20.66
N ARG A 183 25.53 19.91 -21.90
CA ARG A 183 24.86 20.43 -23.07
C ARG A 183 23.83 19.41 -23.53
N ILE A 184 22.58 19.84 -23.58
CA ILE A 184 21.44 18.98 -23.91
C ILE A 184 20.84 19.46 -25.23
N TYR A 185 20.83 18.57 -26.23
CA TYR A 185 20.36 18.87 -27.58
C TYR A 185 18.93 18.33 -27.79
N HIS A 186 18.19 18.96 -28.71
CA HIS A 186 16.87 18.50 -29.17
C HIS A 186 15.84 18.33 -28.03
N LEU A 187 15.79 19.33 -27.13
CA LEU A 187 14.72 19.44 -26.15
C LEU A 187 13.47 20.08 -26.78
N THR A 188 12.31 19.67 -26.31
CA THR A 188 11.04 20.31 -26.67
C THR A 188 10.59 21.22 -25.54
N ALA A 189 10.28 22.48 -25.86
CA ALA A 189 9.62 23.39 -24.94
C ALA A 189 8.13 23.03 -24.84
N VAL A 190 7.71 22.58 -23.65
CA VAL A 190 6.32 22.18 -23.38
C VAL A 190 5.46 23.39 -22.99
N GLY A 191 6.09 24.43 -22.46
CA GLY A 191 5.44 25.67 -22.06
C GLY A 191 6.02 26.21 -20.76
N VAL A 192 5.30 27.13 -20.13
CA VAL A 192 5.68 27.77 -18.88
C VAL A 192 4.65 27.44 -17.82
N ARG A 193 5.09 27.02 -16.64
CA ARG A 193 4.22 26.89 -15.47
C ARG A 193 4.47 28.06 -14.54
N PHE A 194 3.40 28.77 -14.20
CA PHE A 194 3.45 29.78 -13.17
C PHE A 194 3.22 29.11 -11.81
N ARG A 195 4.22 29.15 -10.93
CA ARG A 195 4.09 28.65 -9.55
C ARG A 195 4.66 29.68 -8.59
N GLN A 196 3.86 30.09 -7.61
CA GLN A 196 4.29 30.95 -6.49
C GLN A 196 5.04 32.23 -6.92
N GLY A 197 4.55 32.92 -7.96
CA GLY A 197 5.16 34.17 -8.42
C GLY A 197 6.36 34.00 -9.37
N ALA A 198 6.82 32.77 -9.62
CA ALA A 198 7.89 32.47 -10.56
C ALA A 198 7.37 31.77 -11.83
N SER A 199 7.86 32.23 -12.97
CA SER A 199 7.69 31.60 -14.28
C SER A 199 8.74 30.49 -14.43
N GLU A 200 8.31 29.24 -14.50
CA GLU A 200 9.19 28.07 -14.64
C GLU A 200 9.00 27.42 -16.01
N LEU A 201 10.03 27.53 -16.86
CA LEU A 201 10.05 26.89 -18.18
C LEU A 201 10.03 25.37 -18.04
N GLN A 202 9.14 24.70 -18.76
CA GLN A 202 9.05 23.24 -18.81
C GLN A 202 9.62 22.72 -20.12
N LEU A 203 10.64 21.87 -19.99
CA LEU A 203 11.28 21.19 -21.10
C LEU A 203 10.98 19.69 -21.02
N SER A 204 10.90 19.03 -22.16
CA SER A 204 10.80 17.58 -22.25
C SER A 204 11.89 17.03 -23.15
N ALA A 205 12.54 15.97 -22.69
CA ALA A 205 13.37 15.16 -23.55
C ALA A 205 12.50 14.38 -24.55
N THR A 206 13.08 14.13 -25.72
CA THR A 206 12.50 13.38 -26.84
C THR A 206 13.37 12.17 -27.13
N ARG A 207 12.95 11.33 -28.08
CA ARG A 207 13.73 10.17 -28.53
C ARG A 207 15.06 10.55 -29.20
N THR A 208 15.21 11.80 -29.64
CA THR A 208 16.43 12.31 -30.30
C THR A 208 17.27 13.21 -29.39
N THR A 209 16.85 13.39 -28.13
CA THR A 209 17.61 14.16 -27.15
C THR A 209 18.96 13.50 -26.91
N ARG A 210 20.02 14.31 -26.97
CA ARG A 210 21.40 13.90 -26.70
C ARG A 210 21.96 14.71 -25.55
N TYR A 211 22.79 14.07 -24.74
CA TYR A 211 23.43 14.65 -23.59
C TYR A 211 24.95 14.60 -23.79
N GLU A 212 25.62 15.72 -23.59
CA GLU A 212 27.07 15.85 -23.69
C GLU A 212 27.57 16.49 -22.39
N GLU A 213 28.41 15.75 -21.65
CA GLU A 213 29.06 16.28 -20.45
C GLU A 213 30.13 17.29 -20.83
N LEU A 214 30.16 18.43 -20.13
CA LEU A 214 31.14 19.47 -20.35
C LEU A 214 31.86 19.80 -19.04
N PRO A 215 33.15 20.18 -19.11
CA PRO A 215 33.86 20.68 -17.94
C PRO A 215 33.19 21.98 -17.44
N SER A 216 33.06 22.09 -16.13
CA SER A 216 32.53 23.27 -15.44
C SER A 216 33.65 24.11 -14.87
N ASP A 217 33.65 25.41 -15.16
CA ASP A 217 34.51 26.38 -14.47
C ASP A 217 34.06 26.47 -12.99
N PRO A 218 34.97 26.26 -12.02
CA PRO A 218 34.63 26.34 -10.60
C PRO A 218 33.98 27.67 -10.19
N ASP A 219 34.36 28.78 -10.79
CA ASP A 219 33.90 30.12 -10.40
C ASP A 219 32.45 30.34 -10.88
N VAL A 220 32.19 30.00 -12.15
CA VAL A 220 30.83 29.99 -12.71
C VAL A 220 29.94 29.00 -11.97
N LYS A 221 30.46 27.81 -11.65
CA LYS A 221 29.71 26.79 -10.92
C LYS A 221 29.26 27.29 -9.55
N ARG A 222 30.12 27.98 -8.78
CA ARG A 222 29.74 28.58 -7.49
C ARG A 222 28.69 29.69 -7.64
N MET A 223 28.70 30.39 -8.78
CA MET A 223 27.70 31.42 -9.08
C MET A 223 26.36 30.87 -9.55
N VAL A 224 26.30 29.70 -10.18
CA VAL A 224 25.06 29.15 -10.79
C VAL A 224 24.43 28.04 -9.94
N TYR A 225 25.25 27.18 -9.34
CA TYR A 225 24.80 26.01 -8.60
C TYR A 225 24.98 26.20 -7.09
N VAL A 226 23.90 25.99 -6.35
CA VAL A 226 23.91 25.93 -4.88
C VAL A 226 23.71 24.45 -4.49
N PRO A 227 24.71 23.82 -3.84
CA PRO A 227 24.55 22.47 -3.31
C PRO A 227 23.41 22.38 -2.32
N ARG A 228 22.73 21.23 -2.27
CA ARG A 228 21.68 20.98 -1.29
C ARG A 228 22.22 21.06 0.13
N GLN A 229 21.41 21.66 1.00
CA GLN A 229 21.68 21.81 2.42
C GLN A 229 20.39 21.58 3.21
N VAL A 230 20.53 21.27 4.49
CA VAL A 230 19.38 21.16 5.39
C VAL A 230 18.97 22.57 5.79
N CYS A 231 17.72 22.92 5.53
CA CYS A 231 17.16 24.22 5.90
C CYS A 231 16.92 24.29 7.41
N CYS A 232 17.29 25.42 8.01
CA CYS A 232 16.99 25.68 9.42
C CYS A 232 15.52 26.10 9.59
N PHE A 233 14.91 25.75 10.72
CA PHE A 233 13.51 26.08 10.97
C PHE A 233 13.29 27.59 11.12
N ASP A 234 14.30 28.34 11.56
CA ASP A 234 14.22 29.80 11.69
C ASP A 234 14.31 30.53 10.34
N GLU A 235 15.06 29.99 9.37
CA GLU A 235 15.09 30.51 8.00
C GLU A 235 13.70 30.47 7.35
N LEU A 236 12.89 29.45 7.67
CA LEU A 236 11.52 29.31 7.18
C LEU A 236 10.56 30.34 7.78
N ARG A 237 10.89 30.92 8.93
CA ARG A 237 10.09 31.99 9.59
C ARG A 237 10.48 33.37 9.07
N CYS A 238 11.70 33.52 8.58
CA CYS A 238 12.23 34.80 8.17
C CYS A 238 11.76 35.15 6.74
N VAL A 239 10.84 36.12 6.63
CA VAL A 239 10.28 36.56 5.34
C VAL A 239 11.33 37.31 4.48
N SER A 240 12.39 37.86 5.09
CA SER A 240 13.41 38.65 4.40
C SER A 240 14.49 37.81 3.72
N SER A 241 14.77 36.60 4.20
CA SER A 241 15.49 35.59 3.42
C SER A 241 14.47 34.91 2.53
N GLN A 242 14.47 35.14 1.21
CA GLN A 242 13.61 34.34 0.31
C GLN A 242 14.00 32.87 0.48
N PRO A 243 13.23 32.02 1.18
CA PRO A 243 13.58 30.63 1.28
C PRO A 243 13.48 30.06 -0.13
N CYS A 244 14.40 29.18 -0.51
CA CYS A 244 14.23 28.42 -1.74
C CYS A 244 12.82 27.80 -1.73
N SER A 245 12.12 27.85 -2.87
CA SER A 245 10.75 27.33 -2.97
C SER A 245 10.65 25.84 -2.62
N GLU A 246 11.79 25.15 -2.67
CA GLU A 246 12.01 23.78 -2.23
C GLU A 246 13.10 23.72 -1.16
N VAL A 247 12.86 22.94 -0.12
CA VAL A 247 13.79 22.76 1.01
C VAL A 247 13.92 21.29 1.41
N ASP A 248 15.08 20.94 1.93
CA ASP A 248 15.35 19.66 2.59
C ASP A 248 15.44 19.89 4.10
N LEU A 249 14.86 19.01 4.90
CA LEU A 249 14.67 19.20 6.34
C LEU A 249 14.93 17.93 7.13
N VAL A 250 15.36 18.14 8.38
CA VAL A 250 15.53 17.09 9.38
C VAL A 250 14.78 17.53 10.63
N GLY A 251 14.01 16.62 11.23
CA GLY A 251 13.23 16.98 12.41
C GLY A 251 12.67 15.77 13.16
N LEU A 252 12.32 16.01 14.40
CA LEU A 252 11.61 15.08 15.26
C LEU A 252 10.10 15.23 15.05
N VAL A 253 9.39 14.13 14.79
CA VAL A 253 7.94 14.13 14.69
C VAL A 253 7.34 14.30 16.10
N VAL A 254 6.70 15.45 16.33
CA VAL A 254 6.04 15.76 17.61
C VAL A 254 4.62 15.21 17.62
N PHE A 255 3.86 15.54 16.58
CA PHE A 255 2.44 15.22 16.50
C PHE A 255 2.00 15.01 15.05
N CYS A 256 1.15 14.02 14.85
CA CYS A 256 0.50 13.76 13.57
C CYS A 256 -0.97 14.05 13.74
N SER A 257 -1.42 15.18 13.21
CA SER A 257 -2.83 15.53 13.27
C SER A 257 -3.59 14.90 12.11
N PRO A 258 -4.73 14.23 12.36
CA PRO A 258 -5.69 13.92 11.30
C PRO A 258 -6.53 15.14 10.89
N LEU A 259 -6.16 16.37 11.31
CA LEU A 259 -7.03 17.54 11.46
C LEU A 259 -8.09 17.72 10.35
N CYS A 260 -9.31 17.22 10.62
CA CYS A 260 -10.55 17.59 9.96
C CYS A 260 -11.25 18.78 10.64
N TYR A 261 -10.65 19.43 11.64
CA TYR A 261 -11.39 20.37 12.50
C TYR A 261 -11.63 21.77 11.90
N PHE A 262 -11.02 22.12 10.77
CA PHE A 262 -11.14 23.48 10.19
C PHE A 262 -11.43 23.52 8.68
N SER A 263 -11.78 22.41 8.04
CA SER A 263 -12.11 22.41 6.61
C SER A 263 -13.40 21.63 6.35
N SER A 264 -14.48 22.37 6.07
CA SER A 264 -15.82 21.86 5.76
C SER A 264 -15.92 21.16 4.39
N SER A 265 -14.81 20.73 3.83
CA SER A 265 -14.73 20.01 2.57
C SER A 265 -13.85 18.78 2.76
N SER A 266 -14.30 17.66 2.19
CA SER A 266 -13.87 16.26 2.34
C SER A 266 -12.40 15.92 2.05
N SER A 267 -11.45 16.86 2.16
CA SER A 267 -10.04 16.60 1.91
C SER A 267 -9.36 15.97 3.14
N SER A 268 -8.90 14.74 2.99
CA SER A 268 -8.12 14.00 4.00
C SER A 268 -6.69 14.54 4.09
N VAL A 269 -6.48 15.80 4.44
CA VAL A 269 -5.13 16.35 4.64
C VAL A 269 -4.63 15.94 6.02
N HIS A 270 -3.48 15.27 6.08
CA HIS A 270 -2.78 15.04 7.34
C HIS A 270 -1.69 16.08 7.53
N THR A 271 -1.60 16.65 8.72
CA THR A 271 -0.56 17.64 9.07
C THR A 271 0.37 17.04 10.11
N VAL A 272 1.65 17.01 9.78
CA VAL A 272 2.71 16.49 10.66
C VAL A 272 3.51 17.66 11.21
N TYR A 273 3.64 17.72 12.52
CA TYR A 273 4.42 18.74 13.22
C TYR A 273 5.80 18.19 13.50
N LEU A 274 6.81 18.87 12.98
CA LEU A 274 8.22 18.57 13.19
C LEU A 274 8.82 19.60 14.13
N SER A 275 9.84 19.18 14.87
CA SER A 275 10.65 20.06 15.70
C SER A 275 12.15 19.81 15.53
N ASP A 276 12.94 20.87 15.66
CA ASP A 276 14.40 20.83 15.74
C ASP A 276 14.89 20.79 17.20
N GLN A 277 16.20 20.88 17.43
CA GLN A 277 16.78 20.89 18.78
C GLN A 277 16.40 22.13 19.61
N GLU A 278 16.07 23.24 18.95
CA GLU A 278 15.75 24.52 19.58
C GLU A 278 14.28 24.64 19.98
N ARG A 279 13.48 23.60 19.72
CA ARG A 279 12.03 23.56 19.95
C ARG A 279 11.26 24.48 19.01
N ASN A 280 11.81 24.78 17.85
CA ASN A 280 11.07 25.40 16.76
C ASN A 280 10.11 24.37 16.16
N LEU A 281 9.00 24.84 15.60
CA LEU A 281 7.96 23.99 15.00
C LEU A 281 7.76 24.36 13.55
N VAL A 282 7.64 23.32 12.71
CA VAL A 282 7.27 23.42 11.30
C VAL A 282 6.21 22.38 10.99
N THR A 283 5.27 22.73 10.12
CA THR A 283 4.22 21.82 9.66
C THR A 283 4.51 21.28 8.27
N VAL A 284 4.27 19.99 8.06
CA VAL A 284 4.30 19.35 6.75
C VAL A 284 2.93 18.79 6.44
N LYS A 285 2.31 19.30 5.37
CA LYS A 285 0.98 18.91 4.90
C LYS A 285 1.08 17.80 3.87
N PHE A 286 0.29 16.74 4.10
CA PHE A 286 0.18 15.56 3.24
C PHE A 286 -1.24 15.50 2.65
N TRP A 287 -1.38 15.93 1.40
CA TRP A 287 -2.65 15.89 0.68
C TRP A 287 -3.07 14.44 0.39
N GLY A 288 -4.33 14.10 0.68
CA GLY A 288 -4.82 12.71 0.62
C GLY A 288 -4.39 11.84 1.81
N GLY A 289 -3.56 12.39 2.72
CA GLY A 289 -3.14 11.74 3.95
C GLY A 289 -1.86 10.92 3.80
N LEU A 290 -1.33 10.42 4.92
CA LEU A 290 -0.05 9.70 4.94
C LEU A 290 -0.08 8.40 4.12
N LYS A 291 -1.25 7.75 4.01
CA LYS A 291 -1.44 6.54 3.21
C LYS A 291 -1.34 6.81 1.71
N ALA A 292 -1.76 8.00 1.26
CA ALA A 292 -1.75 8.38 -0.15
C ALA A 292 -0.33 8.56 -0.70
N VAL A 293 0.68 8.70 0.16
CA VAL A 293 2.10 8.81 -0.24
C VAL A 293 2.97 7.67 0.29
N ALA A 294 2.36 6.66 0.93
CA ALA A 294 3.01 5.47 1.49
C ALA A 294 4.10 5.73 2.56
N VAL A 295 3.85 6.66 3.49
CA VAL A 295 4.80 7.02 4.58
C VAL A 295 4.22 6.86 5.99
N GLU A 296 3.03 6.28 6.13
CA GLU A 296 2.34 6.11 7.41
C GLU A 296 3.10 5.21 8.41
N ASP A 297 3.97 4.34 7.92
CA ASP A 297 4.83 3.47 8.74
C ASP A 297 6.04 4.21 9.32
N LEU A 298 6.50 5.27 8.65
CA LEU A 298 7.68 6.07 9.01
C LEU A 298 7.32 7.24 9.93
N VAL A 299 6.19 7.88 9.66
CA VAL A 299 5.76 9.10 10.37
C VAL A 299 5.00 8.73 11.64
N LYS A 300 5.74 8.61 12.73
CA LYS A 300 5.20 8.31 14.08
C LYS A 300 5.73 9.35 15.07
N PRO A 301 4.95 9.76 16.09
CA PRO A 301 5.46 10.60 17.16
C PRO A 301 6.73 10.00 17.75
N ARG A 302 7.71 10.86 18.07
CA ARG A 302 9.05 10.52 18.54
C ARG A 302 10.02 9.95 17.49
N SER A 303 9.62 9.86 16.22
CA SER A 303 10.54 9.46 15.14
C SER A 303 11.34 10.65 14.63
N PHE A 304 12.66 10.47 14.48
CA PHE A 304 13.50 11.40 13.74
C PHE A 304 13.40 11.10 12.23
N ILE A 305 13.02 12.08 11.43
CA ILE A 305 12.83 11.93 9.99
C ILE A 305 13.70 12.92 9.22
N SER A 306 14.05 12.53 7.99
CA SER A 306 14.64 13.39 6.98
C SER A 306 13.69 13.47 5.80
N CYS A 307 13.44 14.69 5.34
CA CYS A 307 12.59 14.99 4.20
C CYS A 307 13.38 15.77 3.15
N SER A 308 13.15 15.47 1.87
CA SER A 308 13.76 16.21 0.76
C SER A 308 12.70 16.70 -0.21
N ASN A 309 13.00 17.80 -0.92
CA ASN A 309 12.12 18.43 -1.91
C ASN A 309 10.74 18.79 -1.33
N LEU A 310 10.70 19.31 -0.11
CA LEU A 310 9.47 19.87 0.46
C LEU A 310 9.23 21.25 -0.13
N ILE A 311 7.98 21.53 -0.50
CA ILE A 311 7.64 22.84 -1.08
C ILE A 311 7.25 23.79 0.04
N VAL A 312 7.93 24.93 0.14
CA VAL A 312 7.57 26.00 1.05
C VAL A 312 6.27 26.64 0.57
N ARG A 313 5.29 26.79 1.47
CA ARG A 313 4.09 27.58 1.21
C ARG A 313 3.96 28.64 2.29
N PRO A 314 4.02 29.94 1.94
CA PRO A 314 3.63 30.96 2.90
C PRO A 314 2.18 30.70 3.28
N ASP A 315 1.94 30.47 4.57
CA ASP A 315 0.62 30.28 5.15
C ASP A 315 0.51 31.19 6.36
N ASP A 316 -0.08 32.37 6.14
CA ASP A 316 -0.19 33.42 7.16
C ASP A 316 -1.14 33.03 8.31
N ARG A 317 -1.84 31.89 8.21
CA ARG A 317 -2.86 31.46 9.19
C ARG A 317 -2.28 30.71 10.38
N LEU A 318 -1.04 30.20 10.28
CA LEU A 318 -0.41 29.40 11.33
C LEU A 318 0.76 30.18 11.93
N GLN A 319 0.90 30.13 13.26
CA GLN A 319 2.07 30.67 13.98
C GLN A 319 3.37 29.88 13.72
N CYS A 320 3.37 28.97 12.74
CA CYS A 320 4.52 28.15 12.37
C CYS A 320 4.58 27.95 10.84
N PRO A 321 5.78 27.86 10.24
CA PRO A 321 5.92 27.67 8.80
C PRO A 321 5.22 26.40 8.30
N SER A 322 4.65 26.47 7.10
CA SER A 322 3.91 25.38 6.46
C SER A 322 4.58 24.91 5.18
N LEU A 323 4.82 23.61 5.10
CA LEU A 323 5.43 22.93 3.97
C LEU A 323 4.46 21.93 3.35
N THR A 324 4.63 21.65 2.07
CA THR A 324 3.81 20.66 1.35
C THR A 324 4.68 19.48 0.92
N PHE A 325 4.21 18.27 1.25
CA PHE A 325 4.76 17.04 0.71
C PHE A 325 4.11 16.75 -0.65
N THR A 326 4.93 16.47 -1.67
CA THR A 326 4.49 16.24 -3.06
C THR A 326 4.97 14.90 -3.59
N GLU A 327 4.62 14.58 -4.83
CA GLU A 327 5.07 13.39 -5.54
C GLU A 327 6.60 13.34 -5.77
N LEU A 328 7.27 14.51 -5.74
CA LEU A 328 8.73 14.64 -5.85
C LEU A 328 9.42 14.61 -4.48
N SER A 329 8.66 14.77 -3.40
CA SER A 329 9.22 14.78 -2.04
C SER A 329 9.55 13.36 -1.58
N THR A 330 10.65 13.24 -0.83
CA THR A 330 11.09 11.97 -0.24
C THR A 330 11.13 12.05 1.27
N LEU A 331 10.85 10.94 1.95
CA LEU A 331 10.91 10.84 3.40
C LEU A 331 11.65 9.55 3.79
N THR A 332 12.59 9.66 4.72
CA THR A 332 13.36 8.52 5.22
C THR A 332 13.76 8.69 6.69
N LEU A 333 13.95 7.58 7.38
CA LEU A 333 14.55 7.53 8.72
C LEU A 333 16.07 7.36 8.67
N LYS A 334 16.60 6.98 7.50
CA LYS A 334 18.01 6.65 7.28
C LYS A 334 18.44 7.27 5.95
N PRO A 335 18.74 8.57 5.90
CA PRO A 335 19.16 9.24 4.67
C PRO A 335 20.48 8.65 4.16
N ARG A 336 20.60 8.55 2.83
CA ARG A 336 21.82 8.10 2.16
C ARG A 336 22.77 9.27 1.92
N GLU A 337 22.21 10.45 1.77
CA GLU A 337 22.89 11.70 1.48
C GLU A 337 23.70 12.14 2.71
N PRO A 338 24.97 12.54 2.53
CA PRO A 338 25.86 12.80 3.66
C PRO A 338 25.43 14.03 4.48
N TYR A 339 24.90 15.07 3.84
CA TYR A 339 24.45 16.29 4.52
C TYR A 339 23.23 16.02 5.42
N LEU A 340 22.24 15.27 4.93
CA LEU A 340 21.07 14.85 5.72
C LEU A 340 21.46 13.91 6.86
N ARG A 341 22.35 12.94 6.59
CA ARG A 341 22.82 11.99 7.61
C ARG A 341 23.55 12.70 8.75
N THR A 342 24.40 13.67 8.42
CA THR A 342 25.14 14.46 9.41
C THR A 342 24.18 15.29 10.26
N ALA A 343 23.24 15.99 9.64
CA ALA A 343 22.23 16.77 10.35
C ALA A 343 21.31 15.92 11.23
N LEU A 344 20.90 14.73 10.76
CA LEU A 344 20.08 13.80 11.54
C LEU A 344 20.82 13.27 12.77
N ASN A 345 22.08 12.89 12.61
CA ASN A 345 22.92 12.46 13.74
C ASN A 345 23.13 13.59 14.75
N HIS A 346 23.38 14.81 14.27
CA HIS A 346 23.51 15.99 15.13
C HIS A 346 22.22 16.24 15.94
N LEU A 347 21.06 16.23 15.28
CA LEU A 347 19.76 16.39 15.95
C LEU A 347 19.55 15.32 17.04
N GLN A 348 19.84 14.05 16.72
CA GLN A 348 19.72 12.95 17.69
C GLN A 348 20.64 13.12 18.91
N GLN A 349 21.87 13.60 18.71
CA GLN A 349 22.84 13.83 19.80
C GLN A 349 22.48 15.06 20.64
N SER A 350 21.91 16.09 20.01
CA SER A 350 21.52 17.34 20.68
C SER A 350 20.30 17.21 21.62
N ILE A 351 19.52 16.13 21.49
CA ILE A 351 18.34 15.85 22.33
C ILE A 351 18.68 14.68 23.28
N PRO A 352 19.23 14.96 24.48
CA PRO A 352 19.69 13.90 25.39
C PRO A 352 18.54 13.13 26.05
N ASP A 353 17.42 13.79 26.39
CA ASP A 353 16.21 13.15 26.93
C ASP A 353 15.00 13.48 26.07
N LEU A 354 14.59 12.48 25.29
CA LEU A 354 13.45 12.58 24.38
C LEU A 354 12.12 12.78 25.12
N ASN A 355 11.94 12.22 26.32
CA ASN A 355 10.69 12.36 27.05
C ASN A 355 10.52 13.78 27.58
N VAL A 356 11.57 14.33 28.20
CA VAL A 356 11.56 15.72 28.67
C VAL A 356 11.39 16.70 27.52
N PHE A 357 12.09 16.47 26.42
CA PHE A 357 11.94 17.28 25.21
C PHE A 357 10.50 17.24 24.69
N MET A 358 9.92 16.03 24.54
CA MET A 358 8.55 15.84 24.06
C MET A 358 7.51 16.51 24.96
N CYS A 359 7.66 16.44 26.29
CA CYS A 359 6.76 17.13 27.23
C CYS A 359 6.79 18.64 27.02
N ARG A 360 7.98 19.24 26.87
CA ARG A 360 8.14 20.70 26.67
C ARG A 360 7.59 21.16 25.33
N ILE A 361 7.94 20.47 24.24
CA ILE A 361 7.47 20.87 22.90
C ILE A 361 5.96 20.65 22.74
N GLN A 362 5.37 19.65 23.42
CA GLN A 362 3.93 19.44 23.38
C GLN A 362 3.16 20.60 24.02
N GLN A 363 3.71 21.27 25.04
CA GLN A 363 3.13 22.48 25.61
C GLN A 363 3.11 23.62 24.59
N THR A 364 4.22 23.85 23.88
CA THR A 364 4.31 24.83 22.78
C THR A 364 3.31 24.51 21.67
N LEU A 365 3.24 23.24 21.27
CA LEU A 365 2.30 22.80 20.24
C LEU A 365 0.84 23.02 20.66
N ASN A 366 0.49 22.73 21.91
CA ASN A 366 -0.87 22.94 22.42
C ASN A 366 -1.26 24.42 22.39
N ALA A 367 -0.33 25.35 22.65
CA ALA A 367 -0.56 26.79 22.53
C ALA A 367 -0.85 27.19 21.07
N ILE A 368 -0.10 26.65 20.10
CA ILE A 368 -0.32 26.90 18.67
C ILE A 368 -1.65 26.33 18.18
N LEU A 369 -2.01 25.12 18.63
CA LEU A 369 -3.27 24.45 18.23
C LEU A 369 -4.50 25.06 18.92
N ARG A 370 -4.34 25.75 20.05
CA ARG A 370 -5.43 26.37 20.84
C ARG A 370 -5.06 27.81 21.22
N PRO A 371 -5.02 28.75 20.25
CA PRO A 371 -4.57 30.11 20.51
C PRO A 371 -5.47 30.92 21.46
N ASN A 372 -6.66 30.42 21.85
CA ASN A 372 -7.67 31.19 22.58
C ASN A 372 -8.18 30.55 23.90
N ARG A 373 -7.36 29.78 24.63
CA ARG A 373 -7.63 29.45 26.05
C ARG A 373 -6.70 30.23 26.97
N ALA A 374 -6.92 31.53 27.06
CA ALA A 374 -6.39 32.36 28.14
C ALA A 374 -7.31 32.24 29.38
N SER A 375 -7.33 31.06 30.01
CA SER A 375 -7.68 30.82 31.42
C SER A 375 -7.63 29.32 31.74
N PRO A 376 -7.06 28.89 32.89
CA PRO A 376 -7.17 27.52 33.34
C PRO A 376 -8.50 27.35 34.10
N ASP A 377 -9.52 26.82 33.43
CA ASP A 377 -10.70 26.31 34.12
C ASP A 377 -10.55 24.78 34.26
N PRO A 378 -10.40 24.22 35.48
CA PRO A 378 -10.02 22.84 35.70
C PRO A 378 -11.26 21.93 35.68
N SER A 379 -11.99 21.85 34.57
CA SER A 379 -13.10 20.87 34.49
C SER A 379 -13.59 20.57 33.07
N VAL A 380 -12.70 20.20 32.13
CA VAL A 380 -13.14 19.42 30.95
C VAL A 380 -12.05 18.45 30.52
N ASP A 381 -12.11 17.22 31.03
CA ASP A 381 -11.34 16.07 30.55
C ASP A 381 -11.79 15.71 29.12
N VAL A 382 -11.05 16.18 28.12
CA VAL A 382 -11.14 15.63 26.76
C VAL A 382 -10.13 14.50 26.67
N LYS A 383 -10.60 13.26 26.79
CA LYS A 383 -9.83 12.03 26.58
C LYS A 383 -9.12 12.08 25.21
N VAL A 384 -7.82 12.34 25.24
CA VAL A 384 -6.90 12.06 24.14
C VAL A 384 -6.75 10.54 24.09
N ASN A 385 -7.26 9.91 23.04
CA ASN A 385 -7.09 8.48 22.80
C ASN A 385 -5.61 8.16 22.53
N THR A 386 -4.83 7.94 23.59
CA THR A 386 -3.65 7.08 23.52
C THR A 386 -4.13 5.67 23.21
N VAL A 387 -3.73 5.18 22.04
CA VAL A 387 -3.98 3.81 21.57
C VAL A 387 -3.51 2.81 22.63
N ARG A 388 -4.47 2.00 23.13
CA ARG A 388 -4.23 0.88 24.05
C ARG A 388 -3.33 -0.17 23.39
N VAL A 389 -2.22 -0.47 24.05
CA VAL A 389 -1.43 -1.69 23.84
C VAL A 389 -2.20 -2.84 24.50
N TYR A 390 -2.56 -3.89 23.75
CA TYR A 390 -3.10 -5.11 24.33
C TYR A 390 -1.95 -6.04 24.75
N GLY A 391 -1.95 -6.39 26.04
CA GLY A 391 -1.11 -7.43 26.63
C GLY A 391 -1.57 -7.80 28.05
N ARG A 392 -2.35 -8.89 28.13
CA ARG A 392 -2.56 -9.83 29.26
C ARG A 392 -3.13 -9.36 30.64
N SER A 393 -4.39 -9.74 30.85
CA SER A 393 -5.07 -10.36 32.02
C SER A 393 -4.45 -10.29 33.43
N SER A 394 -5.22 -9.84 34.43
CA SER A 394 -6.01 -10.70 35.36
C SER A 394 -6.72 -9.86 36.46
N ASP A 395 -8.00 -10.20 36.69
CA ASP A 395 -8.80 -10.21 37.93
C ASP A 395 -8.76 -9.03 38.92
N THR A 396 -9.90 -8.38 39.21
CA THR A 396 -10.91 -8.74 40.26
C THR A 396 -11.88 -7.54 40.47
N ALA A 397 -13.04 -7.83 41.06
CA ALA A 397 -14.34 -7.13 41.05
C ALA A 397 -14.48 -5.83 41.90
N PRO A 398 -15.65 -5.14 41.85
CA PRO A 398 -15.86 -3.70 42.15
C PRO A 398 -16.58 -3.39 43.48
N ALA A 399 -16.73 -2.10 43.79
CA ALA A 399 -17.44 -1.54 44.94
C ALA A 399 -17.84 -0.07 44.64
N TRP A 400 -19.11 0.27 44.39
CA TRP A 400 -20.15 0.83 45.31
C TRP A 400 -19.71 2.21 45.90
N GLU A 401 -20.47 3.31 45.99
CA GLU A 401 -21.87 3.69 45.70
C GLU A 401 -22.07 5.18 46.09
N GLN A 402 -23.29 5.70 45.93
CA GLN A 402 -23.91 6.90 46.59
C GLN A 402 -23.62 8.28 45.94
N ASN A 403 -24.56 8.99 45.29
CA ASN A 403 -26.00 9.24 45.43
C ASN A 403 -26.37 10.28 46.52
N THR A 404 -26.86 11.45 46.08
CA THR A 404 -27.94 12.31 46.65
C THR A 404 -28.20 13.45 45.65
N ASP A 405 -29.35 13.54 44.98
CA ASP A 405 -30.59 14.27 45.37
C ASP A 405 -30.35 15.75 45.78
N SER A 406 -31.12 16.77 45.41
CA SER A 406 -32.40 16.90 44.70
C SER A 406 -32.80 18.40 44.62
N THR A 407 -33.62 18.79 43.64
CA THR A 407 -34.65 19.88 43.65
C THR A 407 -34.24 21.37 43.82
N LEU A 408 -34.97 22.41 43.41
CA LEU A 408 -35.98 22.76 42.37
C LEU A 408 -36.37 24.23 42.67
N GLY A 409 -36.48 25.13 41.67
CA GLY A 409 -37.38 26.29 41.74
C GLY A 409 -36.81 27.72 41.57
N LYS A 410 -37.24 28.37 40.47
CA LYS A 410 -37.94 29.70 40.36
C LYS A 410 -37.29 30.93 41.05
N GLN A 411 -37.18 32.15 40.52
CA GLN A 411 -37.89 32.92 39.47
C GLN A 411 -37.12 34.29 39.26
N PRO A 412 -37.58 35.21 38.39
CA PRO A 412 -36.78 36.18 37.61
C PRO A 412 -36.86 37.64 38.10
N TRP A 413 -36.14 38.54 37.43
CA TRP A 413 -36.38 39.98 37.47
C TRP A 413 -36.21 40.63 36.08
N ASP A 414 -37.01 41.67 35.89
CA ASP A 414 -37.40 42.34 34.64
C ASP A 414 -36.62 43.65 34.38
N VAL A 415 -36.49 43.98 33.08
CA VAL A 415 -36.76 45.27 32.37
C VAL A 415 -36.15 46.58 32.93
N THR A 416 -35.33 47.31 32.16
CA THR A 416 -35.57 48.60 31.42
C THR A 416 -34.19 49.26 31.18
N ASN A 417 -33.84 50.13 30.21
CA ASN A 417 -34.52 50.89 29.16
C ASN A 417 -33.48 51.46 28.16
N ALA A 418 -33.91 51.56 26.88
CA ALA A 418 -33.85 52.67 25.92
C ALA A 418 -32.54 53.37 25.42
N SER A 419 -32.50 53.47 24.06
CA SER A 419 -32.16 54.62 23.15
C SER A 419 -30.76 55.26 23.24
N ASP A 420 -30.08 55.78 22.22
CA ASP A 420 -30.31 56.19 20.81
C ASP A 420 -28.87 56.52 20.30
N SER A 421 -28.40 56.38 19.07
CA SER A 421 -28.76 57.17 17.89
C SER A 421 -27.73 56.90 16.77
N THR A 422 -28.28 57.00 15.57
CA THR A 422 -27.75 57.16 14.20
C THR A 422 -26.40 57.84 13.95
N GLY A 423 -25.71 57.37 12.90
CA GLY A 423 -24.73 58.12 12.11
C GLY A 423 -24.36 57.39 10.82
N LYS A 424 -25.10 57.64 9.73
CA LYS A 424 -24.75 57.29 8.34
C LYS A 424 -23.69 58.27 7.84
N GLU A 425 -22.71 57.82 7.06
CA GLU A 425 -22.27 58.51 5.83
C GLU A 425 -21.83 57.50 4.76
N ASN A 426 -22.28 57.77 3.54
CA ASN A 426 -22.11 57.06 2.28
C ASN A 426 -21.21 57.91 1.36
N CYS A 427 -20.44 57.29 0.48
CA CYS A 427 -20.17 57.71 -0.91
C CYS A 427 -19.30 56.62 -1.57
N SER A 428 -19.80 55.82 -2.52
CA SER A 428 -20.04 56.09 -3.96
C SER A 428 -18.73 56.17 -4.77
N SER A 429 -18.52 55.63 -5.98
CA SER A 429 -19.22 54.70 -6.89
C SER A 429 -18.30 54.41 -8.10
N PHE A 430 -18.69 53.42 -8.93
CA PHE A 430 -18.30 53.14 -10.33
C PHE A 430 -16.95 52.44 -10.59
N SER A 431 -16.83 51.45 -11.47
CA SER A 431 -17.56 51.18 -12.72
C SER A 431 -17.64 49.69 -13.10
N ASP A 432 -18.75 49.33 -13.74
CA ASP A 432 -19.03 48.07 -14.44
C ASP A 432 -18.10 47.79 -15.64
N GLN A 433 -17.86 46.50 -15.91
CA GLN A 433 -17.73 46.03 -17.29
C GLN A 433 -18.15 44.54 -17.40
N GLU A 434 -19.27 44.33 -18.07
CA GLU A 434 -19.79 43.04 -18.51
C GLU A 434 -18.94 42.45 -19.65
N TYR A 435 -18.64 41.15 -19.58
CA TYR A 435 -18.49 40.30 -20.76
C TYR A 435 -19.17 38.95 -20.52
N ARG A 436 -20.11 38.65 -21.43
CA ARG A 436 -21.00 37.48 -21.47
C ARG A 436 -20.46 36.45 -22.45
N VAL A 437 -20.25 35.20 -22.04
CA VAL A 437 -20.30 34.02 -22.94
C VAL A 437 -20.88 32.80 -22.21
N GLN A 438 -22.16 32.54 -22.52
CA GLN A 438 -22.82 31.27 -22.83
C GLN A 438 -22.38 29.98 -22.12
N SER A 439 -23.20 29.53 -21.16
CA SER A 439 -23.32 28.12 -20.76
C SER A 439 -24.47 27.46 -21.52
N ALA A 440 -24.16 26.44 -22.31
CA ALA A 440 -25.15 25.59 -22.97
C ALA A 440 -25.77 24.62 -21.96
N SER A 441 -27.10 24.60 -21.96
CA SER A 441 -27.97 23.65 -21.27
C SER A 441 -28.26 22.47 -22.19
N CYS A 442 -28.17 21.24 -21.67
CA CYS A 442 -28.87 20.09 -22.24
C CYS A 442 -29.42 19.19 -21.13
N ASN A 443 -30.69 18.82 -21.33
CA ASN A 443 -31.61 18.15 -20.43
C ASN A 443 -31.17 16.77 -19.96
N ASP A 444 -31.37 16.49 -18.66
CA ASP A 444 -31.45 15.15 -18.09
C ASP A 444 -32.85 14.57 -18.32
N HIS A 445 -32.91 13.47 -19.07
CA HIS A 445 -34.07 12.59 -19.13
C HIS A 445 -34.01 11.57 -17.99
N VAL A 446 -34.94 11.72 -17.05
CA VAL A 446 -35.27 10.72 -16.03
C VAL A 446 -35.97 9.54 -16.70
N VAL A 447 -35.33 8.37 -16.71
CA VAL A 447 -36.00 7.09 -16.97
C VAL A 447 -35.85 6.18 -15.76
N SER A 448 -37.01 5.91 -15.18
CA SER A 448 -37.29 4.98 -14.09
C SER A 448 -36.98 3.54 -14.49
N ASN A 449 -36.35 2.76 -13.61
CA ASN A 449 -36.45 1.30 -13.66
C ASN A 449 -36.52 0.69 -12.25
N LYS A 450 -37.65 0.03 -12.01
CA LYS A 450 -37.98 -0.81 -10.86
C LYS A 450 -37.31 -2.18 -10.99
N SER A 451 -36.73 -2.70 -9.91
CA SER A 451 -36.75 -4.14 -9.59
C SER A 451 -36.50 -4.30 -8.08
N ARG A 452 -37.56 -4.62 -7.32
CA ARG A 452 -37.92 -5.95 -6.80
C ARG A 452 -36.97 -6.46 -5.71
N VAL A 453 -37.25 -6.04 -4.48
CA VAL A 453 -36.77 -6.65 -3.23
C VAL A 453 -37.93 -7.50 -2.70
N SER A 454 -37.69 -8.79 -2.45
CA SER A 454 -38.62 -9.66 -1.71
C SER A 454 -37.97 -10.06 -0.39
N SER A 455 -38.57 -9.57 0.69
CA SER A 455 -38.45 -10.00 2.07
C SER A 455 -39.10 -11.37 2.28
N PHE A 456 -38.50 -12.22 3.11
CA PHE A 456 -39.21 -13.26 3.85
C PHE A 456 -38.64 -13.39 5.26
N GLU A 457 -39.57 -13.61 6.18
CA GLU A 457 -39.49 -13.45 7.63
C GLU A 457 -38.85 -14.62 8.39
N GLU A 458 -38.55 -14.28 9.63
CA GLU A 458 -38.05 -15.01 10.78
C GLU A 458 -39.05 -16.04 11.36
N SER A 459 -38.54 -17.12 11.98
CA SER A 459 -39.27 -17.92 12.97
C SER A 459 -38.30 -18.69 13.88
N ALA A 460 -38.60 -18.67 15.18
CA ALA A 460 -37.76 -19.09 16.30
C ALA A 460 -38.07 -20.51 16.84
N ASP A 461 -37.04 -21.07 17.50
CA ASP A 461 -36.96 -22.01 18.64
C ASP A 461 -37.59 -23.43 18.63
N LEU A 462 -36.73 -24.46 18.90
CA LEU A 462 -36.84 -25.36 20.07
C LEU A 462 -35.69 -26.41 20.20
N ALA A 463 -34.98 -26.31 21.35
CA ALA A 463 -34.37 -27.33 22.24
C ALA A 463 -33.51 -28.53 21.73
N THR A 464 -32.27 -28.60 22.26
CA THR A 464 -31.30 -29.71 22.21
C THR A 464 -31.25 -30.48 23.55
N PRO A 465 -31.00 -31.81 23.57
CA PRO A 465 -30.48 -32.50 24.75
C PRO A 465 -28.96 -32.81 24.63
N SER A 466 -28.32 -32.77 25.80
CA SER A 466 -26.88 -32.78 26.09
C SER A 466 -26.08 -34.01 25.61
N ALA A 467 -24.84 -33.76 25.18
CA ALA A 467 -23.94 -34.66 24.45
C ALA A 467 -22.85 -35.35 25.30
N SER A 468 -23.07 -35.67 26.59
CA SER A 468 -21.98 -36.16 27.46
C SER A 468 -21.85 -37.69 27.64
N THR A 469 -22.78 -38.51 27.15
CA THR A 469 -22.77 -39.98 27.41
C THR A 469 -22.50 -40.88 26.20
N ARG A 470 -22.26 -40.31 25.01
CA ARG A 470 -22.03 -41.09 23.76
C ARG A 470 -20.56 -41.28 23.36
N THR A 471 -19.62 -40.65 24.05
CA THR A 471 -18.21 -40.56 23.60
C THR A 471 -17.30 -41.68 24.14
N THR A 472 -17.73 -42.43 25.16
CA THR A 472 -16.91 -43.47 25.78
C THR A 472 -16.95 -44.81 25.02
N SER A 473 -18.07 -45.17 24.40
CA SER A 473 -18.19 -46.43 23.64
C SER A 473 -17.54 -46.42 22.26
N LYS A 474 -17.28 -45.24 21.67
CA LYS A 474 -16.62 -45.13 20.35
C LYS A 474 -15.09 -45.16 20.43
N ARG A 475 -14.48 -44.78 21.56
CA ARG A 475 -13.02 -44.82 21.74
C ARG A 475 -12.48 -46.25 21.83
N LYS A 476 -13.20 -47.17 22.49
CA LYS A 476 -12.79 -48.58 22.62
C LYS A 476 -12.77 -49.37 21.29
N LEU A 477 -13.39 -48.84 20.23
CA LEU A 477 -13.41 -49.47 18.90
C LEU A 477 -12.24 -49.01 18.00
N LEU A 478 -11.49 -47.98 18.42
CA LEU A 478 -10.35 -47.43 17.67
C LEU A 478 -9.01 -48.05 18.10
N ASP A 479 -8.93 -48.57 19.32
CA ASP A 479 -7.73 -49.24 19.85
C ASP A 479 -7.55 -50.68 19.31
N SER A 480 -8.50 -51.20 18.51
CA SER A 480 -8.44 -52.55 17.92
C SER A 480 -7.84 -52.60 16.51
N PHE A 481 -7.39 -51.48 15.96
CA PHE A 481 -6.74 -51.43 14.64
C PHE A 481 -5.24 -51.19 14.79
N ALA A 482 -4.42 -52.00 14.11
CA ALA A 482 -2.98 -51.78 14.05
C ALA A 482 -2.65 -50.47 13.31
N GLU A 483 -1.59 -49.79 13.74
CA GLU A 483 -1.16 -48.52 13.13
C GLU A 483 -0.87 -48.70 11.63
N PRO A 484 -1.37 -47.79 10.77
CA PRO A 484 -1.13 -47.87 9.34
C PRO A 484 0.36 -47.62 9.04
N PRO A 485 0.93 -48.31 8.03
CA PRO A 485 2.32 -48.13 7.65
C PRO A 485 2.60 -46.66 7.26
N PRO A 486 3.83 -46.16 7.49
CA PRO A 486 4.17 -44.77 7.25
C PRO A 486 3.96 -44.41 5.77
N LEU A 487 3.19 -43.35 5.54
CA LEU A 487 2.92 -42.84 4.19
C LEU A 487 4.22 -42.38 3.54
N SER A 488 4.52 -42.93 2.36
CA SER A 488 5.51 -42.39 1.44
C SER A 488 5.21 -40.90 1.16
N PRO A 489 6.22 -40.02 1.07
CA PRO A 489 5.99 -38.60 0.88
C PRO A 489 5.20 -38.39 -0.42
N LEU A 490 3.99 -37.85 -0.30
CA LEU A 490 3.15 -37.50 -1.44
C LEU A 490 3.92 -36.57 -2.38
N PRO A 491 3.94 -36.82 -3.70
CA PRO A 491 4.45 -35.86 -4.65
C PRO A 491 3.61 -34.59 -4.52
N SER A 492 4.23 -33.56 -3.97
CA SER A 492 3.61 -32.28 -3.70
C SER A 492 3.06 -31.68 -5.00
N SER A 493 1.73 -31.51 -5.04
CA SER A 493 0.91 -31.02 -6.16
C SER A 493 1.06 -29.52 -6.46
N ILE A 494 2.05 -28.86 -5.85
CA ILE A 494 2.34 -27.45 -6.05
C ILE A 494 3.56 -27.36 -6.99
N PRO A 495 3.42 -26.72 -8.17
CA PRO A 495 4.52 -26.47 -9.09
C PRO A 495 5.70 -25.79 -8.38
N ALA A 496 6.93 -26.14 -8.74
CA ALA A 496 8.13 -25.61 -8.08
C ALA A 496 8.20 -24.07 -8.09
N SER A 497 7.54 -23.42 -9.04
CA SER A 497 7.39 -21.97 -9.17
C SER A 497 6.57 -21.30 -8.06
N VAL A 498 5.78 -22.05 -7.29
CA VAL A 498 4.88 -21.55 -6.22
C VAL A 498 5.42 -21.90 -4.82
N ARG A 499 6.53 -22.65 -4.74
CA ARG A 499 7.12 -23.09 -3.46
C ARG A 499 8.04 -22.02 -2.86
N LYS A 500 7.55 -21.21 -1.92
CA LYS A 500 8.43 -20.53 -0.96
C LYS A 500 8.97 -21.56 0.03
N LYS A 501 10.24 -21.94 -0.11
CA LYS A 501 10.92 -22.82 0.86
C LYS A 501 10.95 -22.12 2.23
N PHE A 502 10.35 -22.74 3.24
CA PHE A 502 10.53 -22.34 4.63
C PHE A 502 12.01 -22.50 5.01
N LYS A 503 12.71 -21.41 5.27
CA LYS A 503 14.02 -21.43 5.92
C LYS A 503 13.77 -21.37 7.42
N ARG A 504 14.07 -22.46 8.15
CA ARG A 504 14.13 -22.42 9.61
C ARG A 504 15.08 -21.28 10.02
N PRO A 505 14.72 -20.45 11.02
CA PRO A 505 15.67 -19.52 11.62
C PRO A 505 16.91 -20.29 12.08
N ARG A 506 18.10 -19.83 11.68
CA ARG A 506 19.35 -20.39 12.21
C ARG A 506 19.34 -20.18 13.71
N GLN A 507 19.27 -21.27 14.47
CA GLN A 507 19.67 -21.22 15.87
C GLN A 507 21.16 -20.90 15.90
N VAL A 508 21.50 -19.76 16.50
CA VAL A 508 22.87 -19.40 16.83
C VAL A 508 23.29 -20.36 17.94
N GLY A 509 24.00 -21.43 17.57
CA GLY A 509 24.65 -22.30 18.52
C GLY A 509 25.87 -21.59 19.12
N SER A 510 25.92 -21.53 20.44
CA SER A 510 27.08 -21.14 21.23
C SER A 510 28.29 -22.03 20.87
N PRO A 511 29.52 -21.49 20.83
CA PRO A 511 30.71 -22.28 20.51
C PRO A 511 31.06 -23.19 21.68
N VAL A 512 31.05 -24.50 21.44
CA VAL A 512 31.74 -25.47 22.30
C VAL A 512 33.19 -25.51 21.84
N HIS A 513 34.08 -25.04 22.72
CA HIS A 513 35.52 -25.27 22.63
C HIS A 513 35.78 -26.77 22.79
N LEU A 514 36.45 -27.37 21.82
CA LEU A 514 37.24 -28.58 22.03
C LEU A 514 38.70 -28.21 21.72
N GLU A 515 39.48 -28.03 22.78
CA GLU A 515 40.91 -28.29 22.76
C GLU A 515 41.18 -29.43 23.74
N GLN A 516 41.99 -30.38 23.26
CA GLN A 516 42.65 -31.52 23.92
C GLN A 516 41.82 -32.76 24.21
#